data_AF-A0A851ER84-F1
#
_entry.id   AF-A0A851ER84-F1
#
_cell.length_a   1.000
_cell.length_b   1.000
_cell.length_c   1.000
_cell.angle_alpha   90.00
_cell.angle_beta   90.00
_cell.angle_gamma   90.00
#
_symmetry.space_group_name_H-M   'P 1'
#
loop_
_entity.id
_entity.type
_entity.pdbx_description
1 polymer ?
#
loop_
_entity_poly.entity_id
_entity_poly.type
_entity_poly.pdbx_seq_one_letter_code
_entity_poly.pdbx_strand_id
1 'polypeptide(L)'
;KIQAIKMMVRWLLGMKNNHSKSGTSTLRLLTTILHSDGDLTEQGKISKPDMSRLRLAAGNAIVKLAQEPCYHEIITLEQYQLCALAINDECYQVRQIFAQKLHKGLSRLRLPLEYMAICALCAKDPVKERRAHARQCLVKNINVRREYLKQHAAVSGKRIDV
;
A
#
# COMPACT_ATOMS: atom_id res chain seq x y z
N LYS A 1 19.40 -4.46 3.79
CA LYS A 1 18.31 -3.50 4.13
C LYS A 1 16.92 -3.98 3.69
N ILE A 2 16.65 -4.25 2.41
CA ILE A 2 15.31 -4.66 1.92
C ILE A 2 14.76 -5.91 2.64
N GLN A 3 15.58 -6.94 2.87
CA GLN A 3 15.13 -8.14 3.57
C GLN A 3 14.79 -7.89 5.04
N ALA A 4 15.49 -6.96 5.70
CA ALA A 4 15.18 -6.56 7.07
C ALA A 4 13.81 -5.86 7.15
N ILE A 5 13.47 -5.00 6.19
CA ILE A 5 12.12 -4.41 6.08
C ILE A 5 11.06 -5.52 5.94
N LYS A 6 11.29 -6.49 5.05
CA LYS A 6 10.37 -7.63 4.87
C LYS A 6 10.25 -8.48 6.14
N MET A 7 11.34 -8.67 6.87
CA MET A 7 11.35 -9.39 8.14
C MET A 7 10.50 -8.66 9.20
N MET A 8 10.67 -7.35 9.38
CA MET A 8 9.85 -6.55 10.30
C MET A 8 8.35 -6.66 9.98
N VAL A 9 7.98 -6.56 8.70
CA VAL A 9 6.58 -6.72 8.27
C VAL A 9 6.06 -8.12 8.58
N ARG A 10 6.83 -9.18 8.30
CA ARG A 10 6.41 -10.56 8.60
C ARG A 10 6.26 -10.81 10.10
N TRP A 11 7.15 -10.24 10.91
CA TRP A 11 7.09 -10.32 12.36
C TRP A 11 5.80 -9.67 12.89
N LEU A 12 5.48 -8.45 12.46
CA LEU A 12 4.21 -7.79 12.81
C LEU A 12 3.00 -8.62 12.35
N LEU A 13 2.99 -9.11 11.11
CA LEU A 13 1.90 -9.96 10.61
C LEU A 13 1.75 -11.29 11.36
N GLY A 14 2.80 -11.75 12.06
CA GLY A 14 2.73 -12.87 12.99
C GLY A 14 2.11 -12.49 14.34
N MET A 15 2.37 -11.28 14.83
CA MET A 15 1.82 -10.78 16.09
C MET A 15 0.33 -10.41 16.00
N LYS A 16 -0.09 -9.77 14.89
CA LYS A 16 -1.47 -9.29 14.65
C LYS A 16 -2.06 -8.43 15.78
N ASN A 17 -1.20 -7.68 16.45
CA ASN A 17 -1.60 -6.72 17.47
C ASN A 17 -0.58 -5.58 17.55
N ASN A 18 -0.94 -4.51 18.25
CA ASN A 18 -0.07 -3.37 18.50
C ASN A 18 0.01 -2.99 19.99
N HIS A 19 -0.18 -3.94 20.92
CA HIS A 19 -0.19 -3.64 22.35
C HIS A 19 1.15 -3.05 22.84
N SER A 20 2.27 -3.56 22.32
CA SER A 20 3.61 -3.07 22.63
C SER A 20 4.05 -1.85 21.82
N LYS A 21 3.15 -1.23 21.04
CA LYS A 21 3.46 -0.12 20.10
C LYS A 21 4.50 -0.46 19.01
N SER A 22 4.81 -1.75 18.80
CA SER A 22 5.77 -2.21 17.80
C SER A 22 5.36 -1.87 16.36
N GLY A 23 4.05 -1.95 16.06
CA GLY A 23 3.49 -1.55 14.78
C GLY A 23 3.66 -0.05 14.53
N THR A 24 3.30 0.79 15.53
CA THR A 24 3.45 2.25 15.45
C THR A 24 4.91 2.66 15.20
N SER A 25 5.86 2.06 15.92
CA SER A 25 7.29 2.34 15.73
C SER A 25 7.79 1.91 14.35
N THR A 26 7.33 0.77 13.84
CA THR A 26 7.70 0.30 12.50
C THR A 26 7.12 1.20 11.42
N LEU A 27 5.84 1.62 11.54
CA LEU A 27 5.21 2.54 10.60
C LEU A 27 5.92 3.89 10.55
N ARG A 28 6.30 4.43 11.71
CA ARG A 28 7.12 5.66 11.79
C ARG A 28 8.42 5.50 11.02
N LEU A 29 9.17 4.42 11.25
CA LEU A 29 10.42 4.13 10.54
C LEU A 29 10.21 4.04 9.01
N LEU A 30 9.19 3.31 8.56
CA LEU A 30 8.90 3.17 7.13
C LEU A 30 8.53 4.52 6.50
N THR A 31 7.80 5.35 7.23
CA THR A 31 7.43 6.71 6.80
C THR A 31 8.65 7.61 6.72
N THR A 32 9.57 7.55 7.69
CA THR A 32 10.84 8.29 7.63
C THR A 32 11.66 7.91 6.41
N ILE A 33 11.72 6.62 6.04
CA ILE A 33 12.41 6.19 4.81
C ILE A 33 11.81 6.84 3.55
N LEU A 34 10.49 7.01 3.50
CA LEU A 34 9.83 7.69 2.37
C LEU A 34 10.10 9.20 2.40
N HIS A 35 10.08 9.80 3.59
CA HIS A 35 10.29 11.24 3.77
C HIS A 35 11.71 11.68 3.43
N SER A 36 12.71 10.89 3.84
CA SER A 36 14.13 11.16 3.56
C SER A 36 14.59 10.64 2.20
N ASP A 37 13.63 10.43 1.29
CA ASP A 37 13.82 10.01 -0.09
C ASP A 37 14.61 8.69 -0.26
N GLY A 38 14.62 7.84 0.78
CA GLY A 38 15.33 6.57 0.83
C GLY A 38 16.68 6.62 1.56
N ASP A 39 17.20 7.80 1.92
CA ASP A 39 18.40 7.95 2.75
C ASP A 39 18.04 8.20 4.21
N LEU A 40 17.88 7.13 4.99
CA LEU A 40 17.55 7.22 6.42
C LEU A 40 18.63 7.95 7.24
N THR A 41 19.87 8.05 6.74
CA THR A 41 20.97 8.73 7.45
C THR A 41 21.16 10.17 7.02
N GLU A 42 20.59 10.57 5.88
CA GLU A 42 20.75 11.89 5.25
C GLU A 42 22.21 12.31 5.05
N GLN A 43 23.13 11.34 4.98
CA GLN A 43 24.57 11.57 4.82
C GLN A 43 25.00 11.58 3.35
N GLY A 44 24.09 11.29 2.41
CA GLY A 44 24.39 11.25 0.97
C GLY A 44 25.29 10.08 0.56
N LYS A 45 25.45 9.07 1.43
CA LYS A 45 26.32 7.91 1.21
C LYS A 45 25.62 6.75 0.49
N ILE A 46 24.30 6.83 0.30
CA ILE A 46 23.50 5.80 -0.36
C ILE A 46 23.35 6.15 -1.84
N SER A 47 23.53 5.17 -2.72
CA SER A 47 23.35 5.37 -4.16
C SER A 47 21.88 5.66 -4.52
N LYS A 48 21.63 6.47 -5.55
CA LYS A 48 20.25 6.77 -6.01
C LYS A 48 19.43 5.51 -6.34
N PRO A 49 19.97 4.47 -7.01
CA PRO A 49 19.24 3.22 -7.23
C PRO A 49 18.85 2.51 -5.93
N ASP A 50 19.71 2.55 -4.91
CA ASP A 50 19.41 1.93 -3.62
C ASP A 50 18.36 2.72 -2.83
N MET A 51 18.41 4.06 -2.88
CA MET A 51 17.37 4.93 -2.34
C MET A 51 16.01 4.60 -2.97
N SER A 52 15.94 4.51 -4.31
CA SER A 52 14.72 4.12 -5.04
C SER A 52 14.17 2.77 -4.55
N ARG A 53 15.05 1.76 -4.36
CA ARG A 53 14.65 0.44 -3.85
C ARG A 53 14.18 0.49 -2.39
N LEU A 54 14.73 1.37 -1.56
CA LEU A 54 14.32 1.57 -0.18
C LEU A 54 12.94 2.25 -0.10
N ARG A 55 12.68 3.28 -0.92
CA ARG A 55 11.35 3.90 -1.03
C ARG A 55 10.30 2.88 -1.46
N LEU A 56 10.58 2.09 -2.50
CA LEU A 56 9.69 1.02 -2.94
C LEU A 56 9.45 -0.03 -1.84
N ALA A 57 10.49 -0.41 -1.10
CA ALA A 57 10.36 -1.37 -0.01
C ALA A 57 9.49 -0.83 1.14
N ALA A 58 9.66 0.44 1.50
CA ALA A 58 8.88 1.11 2.53
C ALA A 58 7.41 1.26 2.14
N GLY A 59 7.11 1.80 0.95
CA GLY A 59 5.74 1.92 0.45
C GLY A 59 5.04 0.57 0.36
N ASN A 60 5.71 -0.45 -0.18
CA ASN A 60 5.13 -1.80 -0.25
C ASN A 60 4.93 -2.46 1.12
N ALA A 61 5.72 -2.10 2.12
CA ALA A 61 5.57 -2.55 3.50
C ALA A 61 4.32 -1.94 4.14
N ILE A 62 4.13 -0.62 4.02
CA ILE A 62 2.94 0.08 4.52
C ILE A 62 1.67 -0.50 3.88
N VAL A 63 1.63 -0.62 2.55
CA VAL A 63 0.49 -1.24 1.83
C VAL A 63 0.25 -2.69 2.24
N LYS A 64 1.29 -3.41 2.67
CA LYS A 64 1.13 -4.79 3.15
C LYS A 64 0.57 -4.84 4.57
N LEU A 65 0.97 -3.92 5.45
CA LEU A 65 0.46 -3.79 6.81
C LEU A 65 -0.99 -3.29 6.82
N ALA A 66 -1.34 -2.36 5.92
CA ALA A 66 -2.71 -1.87 5.74
C ALA A 66 -3.74 -2.95 5.35
N GLN A 67 -3.29 -4.15 4.95
CA GLN A 67 -4.18 -5.29 4.67
C GLN A 67 -4.52 -6.11 5.92
N GLU A 68 -3.99 -5.72 7.08
CA GLU A 68 -4.25 -6.32 8.38
C GLU A 68 -4.96 -5.29 9.27
N PRO A 69 -6.20 -5.54 9.73
CA PRO A 69 -7.03 -4.53 10.40
C PRO A 69 -6.34 -3.80 11.56
N CYS A 70 -5.68 -4.53 12.45
CA CYS A 70 -5.00 -3.95 13.62
C CYS A 70 -3.87 -2.97 13.26
N TYR A 71 -3.27 -3.10 12.07
CA TYR A 71 -2.26 -2.18 11.58
C TYR A 71 -2.83 -1.09 10.70
N HIS A 72 -3.95 -1.36 10.01
CA HIS A 72 -4.69 -0.34 9.29
C HIS A 72 -5.19 0.77 10.23
N GLU A 73 -5.73 0.42 11.40
CA GLU A 73 -6.27 1.35 12.40
C GLU A 73 -5.24 2.36 12.92
N ILE A 74 -3.95 2.01 12.91
CA ILE A 74 -2.87 2.86 13.45
C ILE A 74 -2.10 3.63 12.37
N ILE A 75 -2.39 3.40 11.08
CA ILE A 75 -1.80 4.18 9.99
C ILE A 75 -2.48 5.54 9.99
N THR A 76 -1.71 6.60 10.24
CA THR A 76 -2.25 7.96 10.24
C THR A 76 -2.53 8.43 8.82
N LEU A 77 -3.39 9.45 8.68
CA LEU A 77 -3.69 10.05 7.38
C LEU A 77 -2.42 10.57 6.68
N GLU A 78 -1.52 11.20 7.44
CA GLU A 78 -0.24 11.70 6.92
C GLU A 78 0.63 10.57 6.38
N GLN A 79 0.75 9.46 7.11
CA GLN A 79 1.51 8.29 6.67
C GLN A 79 0.90 7.66 5.41
N TYR A 80 -0.43 7.58 5.35
CA TYR A 80 -1.16 7.13 4.17
C TYR A 80 -0.90 8.04 2.96
N GLN A 81 -1.01 9.36 3.14
CA GLN A 81 -0.80 10.34 2.06
C GLN A 81 0.64 10.30 1.54
N LEU A 82 1.64 10.27 2.42
CA LEU A 82 3.04 10.14 2.00
C LEU A 82 3.29 8.83 1.25
N CYS A 83 2.74 7.72 1.73
CA CYS A 83 2.81 6.42 1.05
C CYS A 83 2.15 6.47 -0.34
N ALA A 84 1.00 7.14 -0.47
CA ALA A 84 0.28 7.28 -1.73
C ALA A 84 1.11 7.96 -2.82
N LEU A 85 1.96 8.93 -2.46
CA LEU A 85 2.81 9.65 -3.40
C LEU A 85 3.86 8.77 -4.09
N ALA A 86 4.17 7.58 -3.55
CA ALA A 86 5.05 6.60 -4.21
C ALA A 86 4.53 6.14 -5.59
N ILE A 87 3.24 6.34 -5.89
CA ILE A 87 2.66 6.08 -7.21
C ILE A 87 3.18 7.03 -8.30
N ASN A 88 3.72 8.18 -7.90
CA ASN A 88 4.30 9.23 -8.77
C ASN A 88 5.82 9.43 -8.52
N ASP A 89 6.50 8.46 -7.90
CA ASP A 89 7.96 8.47 -7.71
C ASP A 89 8.74 8.78 -9.00
N GLU A 90 9.87 9.49 -8.89
CA GLU A 90 10.77 9.78 -10.03
C GLU A 90 11.18 8.51 -10.79
N CYS A 91 11.40 7.41 -10.07
CA CYS A 91 11.82 6.14 -10.64
C CYS A 91 10.62 5.39 -11.20
N TYR A 92 10.62 5.15 -12.51
CA TYR A 92 9.56 4.39 -13.20
C TYR A 92 9.29 3.02 -12.55
N GLN A 93 10.34 2.30 -12.18
CA GLN A 93 10.24 0.97 -11.58
C GLN A 93 9.56 1.02 -10.21
N VAL A 94 9.79 2.08 -9.42
CA VAL A 94 9.10 2.29 -8.14
C VAL A 94 7.61 2.47 -8.38
N ARG A 95 7.23 3.40 -9.26
CA ARG A 95 5.82 3.66 -9.63
C ARG A 95 5.12 2.40 -10.12
N GLN A 96 5.77 1.66 -11.01
CA GLN A 96 5.22 0.46 -11.64
C GLN A 96 4.97 -0.66 -10.61
N ILE A 97 5.99 -1.01 -9.82
CA ILE A 97 5.90 -2.13 -8.87
C ILE A 97 4.98 -1.78 -7.70
N PHE A 98 4.99 -0.52 -7.24
CA PHE A 98 4.07 -0.06 -6.20
C PHE A 98 2.60 -0.16 -6.65
N ALA A 99 2.29 0.26 -7.88
CA ALA A 99 0.93 0.10 -8.44
C ALA A 99 0.49 -1.36 -8.53
N GLN A 100 1.39 -2.27 -8.92
CA GLN A 100 1.10 -3.71 -8.94
C GLN A 100 0.79 -4.24 -7.53
N LYS A 101 1.48 -3.73 -6.50
CA LYS A 101 1.21 -4.09 -5.11
C LYS A 101 -0.18 -3.63 -4.65
N LEU A 102 -0.55 -2.39 -4.97
CA LEU A 102 -1.89 -1.85 -4.71
C LEU A 102 -2.95 -2.70 -5.41
N HIS A 103 -2.81 -2.92 -6.72
CA HIS A 103 -3.75 -3.71 -7.51
C HIS A 103 -3.93 -5.12 -6.94
N LYS A 104 -2.84 -5.78 -6.53
CA LYS A 104 -2.87 -7.12 -5.93
C LYS A 104 -3.62 -7.14 -4.59
N GLY A 105 -3.43 -6.12 -3.74
CA GLY A 105 -4.15 -6.01 -2.47
C GLY A 105 -5.64 -5.75 -2.67
N LEU A 106 -5.97 -4.81 -3.56
CA LEU A 106 -7.35 -4.44 -3.88
C LEU A 106 -8.12 -5.58 -4.53
N SER A 107 -7.51 -6.33 -5.45
CA SER A 107 -8.16 -7.43 -6.19
C SER A 107 -8.47 -8.63 -5.30
N ARG A 108 -7.75 -8.76 -4.17
CA ARG A 108 -8.00 -9.79 -3.15
C ARG A 108 -9.02 -9.35 -2.11
N LEU A 109 -9.61 -8.16 -2.25
CA LEU A 109 -10.52 -7.55 -1.27
C LEU A 109 -9.91 -7.45 0.14
N ARG A 110 -8.58 -7.38 0.25
CA ARG A 110 -7.87 -7.26 1.55
C ARG A 110 -7.34 -5.87 1.83
N LEU A 111 -7.18 -5.03 0.80
CA LEU A 111 -6.76 -3.65 0.98
C LEU A 111 -8.01 -2.74 1.05
N PRO A 112 -8.10 -1.85 2.04
CA PRO A 112 -9.20 -0.89 2.18
C PRO A 112 -9.42 -0.03 0.92
N LEU A 113 -10.64 0.46 0.75
CA LEU A 113 -11.08 1.09 -0.50
C LEU A 113 -10.41 2.44 -0.74
N GLU A 114 -10.02 3.18 0.30
CA GLU A 114 -9.33 4.45 0.19
C GLU A 114 -8.00 4.32 -0.58
N TYR A 115 -7.32 3.18 -0.49
CA TYR A 115 -6.11 2.90 -1.29
C TYR A 115 -6.39 2.80 -2.78
N MET A 116 -7.64 2.58 -3.20
CA MET A 116 -8.05 2.63 -4.60
C MET A 116 -7.99 4.06 -5.14
N ALA A 117 -8.21 5.08 -4.29
CA ALA A 117 -8.14 6.49 -4.68
C ALA A 117 -6.74 6.90 -5.15
N ILE A 118 -5.69 6.21 -4.68
CA ILE A 118 -4.30 6.40 -5.14
C ILE A 118 -4.18 6.21 -6.66
N CYS A 119 -5.00 5.36 -7.27
CA CYS A 119 -5.00 5.17 -8.73
C CYS A 119 -5.39 6.44 -9.50
N ALA A 120 -6.11 7.38 -8.89
CA ALA A 120 -6.46 8.66 -9.51
C ALA A 120 -5.23 9.57 -9.72
N LEU A 121 -4.22 9.46 -8.84
CA LEU A 121 -2.98 10.23 -8.94
C LEU A 121 -2.13 9.83 -10.16
N CYS A 122 -2.36 8.63 -10.71
CA CYS A 122 -1.75 8.19 -11.97
C CYS A 122 -2.17 9.05 -13.17
N ALA A 123 -3.21 9.88 -13.07
CA ALA A 123 -3.62 10.78 -14.16
C ALA A 123 -2.48 11.71 -14.62
N LYS A 124 -1.58 12.07 -13.70
CA LYS A 124 -0.39 12.90 -13.95
C LYS A 124 0.83 12.13 -14.43
N ASP A 125 0.74 10.80 -14.59
CA ASP A 125 1.87 9.98 -14.99
C ASP A 125 2.24 10.26 -16.46
N PRO A 126 3.51 10.61 -16.78
CA PRO A 126 3.93 10.93 -18.14
C PRO A 126 3.84 9.71 -19.07
N VAL A 127 3.89 8.49 -18.53
CA VAL A 127 3.90 7.26 -19.30
C VAL A 127 2.46 6.81 -19.60
N LYS A 128 2.12 6.65 -20.89
CA LYS A 128 0.76 6.30 -21.34
C LYS A 128 0.32 4.94 -20.80
N GLU A 129 1.21 3.97 -20.75
CA GLU A 129 1.01 2.61 -20.28
C GLU A 129 0.65 2.60 -18.79
N ARG A 130 1.25 3.49 -17.99
CA ARG A 130 0.93 3.65 -16.57
C ARG A 130 -0.49 4.16 -16.36
N ARG A 131 -0.88 5.19 -17.12
CA ARG A 131 -2.26 5.71 -17.12
C ARG A 131 -3.27 4.63 -17.54
N ALA A 132 -2.94 3.84 -18.56
CA ALA A 132 -3.78 2.73 -19.00
C ALA A 132 -3.91 1.63 -17.93
N HIS A 133 -2.80 1.26 -17.28
CA HIS A 133 -2.80 0.28 -16.18
C HIS A 133 -3.63 0.75 -14.98
N ALA A 134 -3.56 2.04 -14.60
CA ALA A 134 -4.36 2.59 -13.51
C ALA A 134 -5.87 2.50 -13.82
N ARG A 135 -6.28 2.85 -15.04
CA ARG A 135 -7.69 2.66 -15.48
C ARG A 135 -8.12 1.20 -15.43
N GLN A 136 -7.28 0.29 -15.90
CA GLN A 136 -7.56 -1.15 -15.85
C GLN A 136 -7.71 -1.63 -14.40
N CYS A 137 -6.83 -1.18 -13.49
CA CYS A 137 -6.90 -1.49 -12.07
C CYS A 137 -8.24 -1.05 -11.47
N LEU A 138 -8.68 0.18 -11.76
CA LEU A 138 -9.96 0.73 -11.30
C LEU A 138 -11.14 -0.11 -11.81
N VAL A 139 -11.23 -0.33 -13.12
CA VAL A 139 -12.34 -1.09 -13.74
C VAL A 139 -12.42 -2.49 -13.14
N LYS A 140 -11.30 -3.22 -13.06
CA LYS A 140 -11.27 -4.57 -12.48
C LYS A 140 -11.72 -4.58 -11.03
N ASN A 141 -11.25 -3.64 -10.21
CA ASN A 141 -11.57 -3.60 -8.79
C ASN A 141 -13.02 -3.20 -8.49
N ILE A 142 -13.59 -2.31 -9.30
CA ILE A 142 -15.00 -1.93 -9.24
C ILE A 142 -15.87 -3.15 -9.60
N ASN A 143 -15.55 -3.82 -10.71
CA ASN A 143 -16.33 -4.97 -11.17
C ASN A 143 -16.28 -6.13 -10.16
N VAL A 144 -15.09 -6.49 -9.67
CA VAL A 144 -14.95 -7.57 -8.65
C VAL A 144 -15.77 -7.27 -7.40
N ARG A 145 -15.78 -6.01 -6.93
CA ARG A 145 -16.58 -5.62 -5.76
C ARG A 145 -18.08 -5.65 -6.04
N ARG A 146 -18.52 -5.17 -7.21
CA ARG A 146 -19.93 -5.23 -7.62
C ARG A 146 -20.42 -6.67 -7.70
N GLU A 147 -19.65 -7.55 -8.34
CA GLU A 147 -20.01 -8.98 -8.44
C GLU A 147 -19.99 -9.67 -7.08
N TYR A 148 -19.01 -9.39 -6.24
CA TYR A 148 -18.99 -9.90 -4.86
C TYR A 148 -20.25 -9.50 -4.10
N LEU A 149 -20.64 -8.22 -4.16
CA LEU A 149 -21.86 -7.73 -3.51
C LEU A 149 -23.12 -8.36 -4.09
N LYS A 150 -23.25 -8.52 -5.41
CA LYS A 150 -24.41 -9.20 -6.01
C LYS A 150 -24.57 -10.64 -5.50
N GLN A 151 -23.47 -11.39 -5.41
CA GLN A 151 -23.50 -12.78 -4.95
C GLN A 151 -23.80 -12.91 -3.45
N HIS A 152 -23.29 -11.98 -2.63
CA HIS A 152 -23.40 -12.07 -1.17
C HIS A 152 -24.58 -11.28 -0.59
N ALA A 153 -25.13 -10.28 -1.29
CA ALA A 153 -26.38 -9.63 -0.91
C ALA A 153 -27.57 -10.62 -0.95
N ALA A 154 -27.53 -11.60 -1.87
CA ALA A 154 -28.49 -12.70 -1.91
C ALA A 154 -28.41 -13.64 -0.68
N VAL A 155 -27.29 -13.63 0.05
CA VAL A 155 -27.06 -14.46 1.25
C VAL A 155 -27.50 -13.74 2.53
N SER A 156 -27.30 -12.42 2.63
CA SER A 156 -27.74 -11.63 3.80
C SER A 156 -29.25 -11.39 3.87
N GLY A 157 -30.00 -11.55 2.76
CA GLY A 157 -31.46 -11.46 2.75
C GLY A 157 -32.21 -12.64 3.37
N LYS A 158 -31.52 -13.68 3.85
CA LYS A 158 -32.13 -14.90 4.43
C LYS A 158 -32.05 -15.00 5.96
N ARG A 159 -31.71 -13.91 6.67
CA ARG A 159 -31.55 -13.98 8.13
C ARG A 159 -32.13 -12.76 8.84
N ILE A 160 -33.44 -12.57 8.69
CA ILE A 160 -34.31 -11.98 9.72
C ILE A 160 -35.64 -12.72 9.62
N ASP A 161 -35.76 -13.81 10.37
CA ASP A 161 -37.01 -14.45 10.78
C ASP A 161 -36.62 -15.34 11.97
N VAL A 162 -36.59 -14.75 13.18
CA VAL A 162 -37.13 -15.25 14.46
C VAL A 162 -37.18 -14.06 15.42
#